data_AF-A0A0D2MMU2-F1
#
_entry.id   AF-A0A0D2MMU2-F1
#
_cell.length_a   1.000
_cell.length_b   1.000
_cell.length_c   1.000
_cell.angle_alpha   90.00
_cell.angle_beta   90.00
_cell.angle_gamma   90.00
#
_symmetry.space_group_name_H-M   'P 1'
#
loop_
_entity.id
_entity.type
_entity.pdbx_description
1 polymer ?
#
loop_
_entity_poly.entity_id
_entity_poly.type
_entity_poly.pdbx_seq_one_letter_code
_entity_poly.pdbx_strand_id
1 'polypeptide(L)'
;MRPIRLLTQRGSERLMRNAIEEEFDAAEFLDGAKGAVREVMARYGEKDWEALEGMVSKRMLLGMKEEHDNLLEQRQLKVVNISTDIQEASLQLPCVWGRRSIKEYDEERARAPLISGAAPFWNVIFVNVISRVRVRLADAHSGRMATNATSRQGVFVFARGPLPRQVVPEVHPPWWMVGWL
;
A
#
# COMPACT_ATOMS: atom_id res chain seq x y z
N MET A 1 1.26 -25.05 -7.19
CA MET A 1 1.25 -24.28 -5.92
C MET A 1 -0.03 -23.46 -5.63
N ARG A 2 -1.12 -23.58 -6.40
CA ARG A 2 -2.39 -22.86 -6.14
C ARG A 2 -3.17 -23.24 -4.85
N PRO A 3 -3.11 -24.47 -4.30
CA PRO A 3 -3.96 -24.86 -3.16
C PRO A 3 -3.69 -24.06 -1.88
N ILE A 4 -2.42 -23.78 -1.57
CA ILE A 4 -2.02 -23.14 -0.31
C ILE A 4 -2.50 -21.69 -0.27
N ARG A 5 -2.41 -20.95 -1.38
CA ARG A 5 -2.86 -19.54 -1.44
C ARG A 5 -4.37 -19.41 -1.20
N LEU A 6 -5.17 -20.33 -1.76
CA LEU A 6 -6.62 -20.36 -1.53
C LEU A 6 -6.97 -20.66 -0.08
N LEU A 7 -6.19 -21.52 0.59
CA LEU A 7 -6.37 -21.81 2.01
C LEU A 7 -6.03 -20.59 2.89
N THR A 8 -4.92 -19.90 2.60
CA THR A 8 -4.55 -18.67 3.32
C THR A 8 -5.59 -17.56 3.14
N GLN A 9 -6.13 -17.41 1.92
CA GLN A 9 -7.16 -16.42 1.62
C GLN A 9 -8.44 -16.68 2.41
N ARG A 10 -8.98 -17.91 2.36
CA ARG A 10 -10.18 -18.29 3.13
C ARG A 10 -9.97 -18.19 4.63
N GLY A 11 -8.78 -18.55 5.12
CA GLY A 11 -8.43 -18.42 6.53
C GLY A 11 -8.41 -16.96 6.99
N SER A 12 -7.81 -16.08 6.20
CA SER A 12 -7.75 -14.63 6.46
C SER A 12 -9.13 -14.00 6.42
N GLU A 13 -9.93 -14.36 5.42
CA GLU A 13 -11.31 -13.89 5.28
C GLU A 13 -12.16 -14.27 6.49
N ARG A 14 -12.11 -15.54 6.91
CA ARG A 14 -12.85 -16.00 8.09
C ARG A 14 -12.40 -15.26 9.37
N LEU A 15 -11.09 -15.03 9.53
CA LEU A 15 -10.58 -14.27 10.68
C LEU A 15 -11.09 -12.82 10.66
N MET A 16 -11.05 -12.17 9.49
CA MET A 16 -11.56 -10.81 9.29
C MET A 16 -13.05 -10.69 9.62
N ARG A 17 -13.88 -11.59 9.06
CA ARG A 17 -15.32 -11.61 9.28
C ARG A 17 -15.72 -11.84 10.73
N ASN A 18 -14.97 -12.70 11.43
CA ASN A 18 -15.30 -13.05 12.81
C ASN A 18 -14.77 -12.07 13.85
N ALA A 19 -13.79 -11.23 13.50
CA ALA A 19 -13.09 -10.38 14.46
C ALA A 19 -13.27 -8.88 14.20
N ILE A 20 -13.60 -8.47 12.97
CA ILE A 20 -13.54 -7.06 12.56
C ILE A 20 -14.74 -6.65 11.70
N GLU A 21 -14.94 -7.30 10.53
CA GLU A 21 -15.84 -6.82 9.48
C GLU A 21 -16.61 -7.97 8.80
N GLU A 22 -17.91 -8.09 9.06
CA GLU A 22 -18.74 -9.24 8.63
C GLU A 22 -18.77 -9.42 7.10
N GLU A 23 -18.73 -8.31 6.37
CA GLU A 23 -18.83 -8.27 4.92
C GLU A 23 -17.46 -8.31 4.22
N PHE A 24 -16.36 -8.49 4.95
CA PHE A 24 -15.03 -8.54 4.34
C PHE A 24 -14.91 -9.64 3.28
N ASP A 25 -14.69 -9.24 2.03
CA ASP A 25 -14.40 -10.12 0.91
C ASP A 25 -12.92 -10.03 0.52
N ALA A 26 -12.22 -11.16 0.60
CA ALA A 26 -10.80 -11.23 0.33
C ALA A 26 -10.45 -11.05 -1.15
N ALA A 27 -11.33 -11.44 -2.07
CA ALA A 27 -11.13 -11.28 -3.51
C ALA A 27 -11.36 -9.82 -3.93
N GLU A 28 -12.40 -9.18 -3.41
CA GLU A 28 -12.66 -7.75 -3.60
C GLU A 28 -11.51 -6.90 -3.04
N PHE A 29 -11.08 -7.18 -1.81
CA PHE A 29 -9.93 -6.51 -1.21
C PHE A 29 -8.66 -6.66 -2.08
N LEU A 30 -8.40 -7.86 -2.60
CA LEU A 30 -7.24 -8.09 -3.47
C LEU A 30 -7.33 -7.31 -4.79
N ASP A 31 -8.52 -7.17 -5.36
CA ASP A 31 -8.70 -6.37 -6.57
C ASP A 31 -8.50 -4.87 -6.29
N GLY A 32 -9.07 -4.38 -5.19
CA GLY A 32 -8.83 -3.03 -4.68
C GLY A 32 -7.35 -2.76 -4.40
N ALA A 33 -6.64 -3.71 -3.77
CA ALA A 33 -5.21 -3.60 -3.51
C ALA A 33 -4.38 -3.53 -4.80
N LYS A 34 -4.74 -4.30 -5.83
CA LYS A 34 -4.11 -4.19 -7.16
C LYS A 34 -4.33 -2.81 -7.76
N GLY A 35 -5.56 -2.30 -7.71
CA GLY A 35 -5.89 -0.94 -8.15
C GLY A 35 -5.05 0.11 -7.43
N ALA A 36 -5.01 0.05 -6.10
CA ALA A 36 -4.24 0.96 -5.26
C ALA A 36 -2.74 0.94 -5.57
N VAL A 37 -2.13 -0.24 -5.77
CA VAL A 37 -0.71 -0.34 -6.16
C VAL A 37 -0.44 0.32 -7.51
N ARG A 38 -1.30 0.11 -8.51
CA ARG A 38 -1.13 0.75 -9.82
C ARG A 38 -1.24 2.27 -9.72
N GLU A 39 -2.25 2.74 -9.00
CA GLU A 39 -2.52 4.17 -8.81
C GLU A 39 -1.40 4.88 -8.05
N VAL A 40 -0.95 4.31 -6.92
CA VAL A 40 0.18 4.85 -6.14
C VAL A 40 1.42 4.95 -7.01
N MET A 41 1.74 3.92 -7.79
CA MET A 41 2.91 3.94 -8.65
C MET A 41 2.80 4.96 -9.78
N ALA A 42 1.61 5.13 -10.39
CA ALA A 42 1.38 6.13 -11.41
C ALA A 42 1.58 7.56 -10.87
N ARG A 43 0.91 7.89 -9.76
CA ARG A 43 1.03 9.19 -9.08
C ARG A 43 2.45 9.46 -8.59
N TYR A 44 3.14 8.43 -8.13
CA TYR A 44 4.56 8.52 -7.77
C TYR A 44 5.41 8.96 -8.97
N GLY A 45 5.20 8.35 -10.13
CA GLY A 45 5.88 8.75 -11.37
C GLY A 45 5.58 10.18 -11.80
N GLU A 46 4.35 10.66 -11.57
CA GLU A 46 3.88 12.01 -11.89
C GLU A 46 4.28 13.07 -10.86
N LYS A 47 4.86 12.65 -9.72
CA LYS A 47 5.17 13.52 -8.57
C LYS A 47 3.92 14.19 -7.97
N ASP A 48 2.76 13.55 -8.05
CA ASP A 48 1.52 14.01 -7.42
C ASP A 48 1.55 13.71 -5.92
N TRP A 49 2.38 14.47 -5.20
CA TRP A 49 2.63 14.28 -3.78
C TRP A 49 1.39 14.55 -2.93
N GLU A 50 0.56 15.49 -3.34
CA GLU A 50 -0.65 15.88 -2.62
C GLU A 50 -1.65 14.72 -2.58
N ALA A 51 -1.93 14.09 -3.72
CA ALA A 51 -2.82 12.94 -3.74
C ALA A 51 -2.23 11.74 -2.98
N LEU A 52 -0.90 11.55 -3.03
CA LEU A 52 -0.24 10.47 -2.30
C LEU A 52 -0.35 10.62 -0.78
N GLU A 53 -0.48 11.83 -0.23
CA GLU A 53 -0.60 12.04 1.23
C GLU A 53 -1.78 11.31 1.88
N GLY A 54 -2.88 11.14 1.14
CA GLY A 54 -4.04 10.36 1.61
C GLY A 54 -3.88 8.85 1.40
N MET A 55 -3.10 8.45 0.40
CA MET A 55 -3.01 7.06 -0.06
C MET A 55 -1.93 6.24 0.65
N VAL A 56 -0.82 6.88 1.03
CA VAL A 56 0.34 6.21 1.63
C VAL A 56 0.64 6.72 3.05
N SER A 57 1.58 6.06 3.72
CA SER A 57 2.12 6.56 5.00
C SER A 57 3.02 7.78 4.79
N LYS A 58 3.10 8.67 5.78
CA LYS A 58 4.05 9.81 5.72
C LYS A 58 5.49 9.33 5.54
N ARG A 59 5.90 8.24 6.20
CA ARG A 59 7.25 7.66 6.02
C ARG A 59 7.49 7.17 4.59
N MET A 60 6.52 6.50 3.98
CA MET A 60 6.61 6.03 2.60
C MET A 60 6.67 7.20 1.62
N LEU A 61 5.84 8.23 1.83
CA LEU A 61 5.86 9.44 1.01
C LEU A 61 7.21 10.17 1.07
N LEU A 62 7.81 10.27 2.26
CA LEU A 62 9.15 10.85 2.42
C LEU A 62 10.19 10.05 1.64
N GLY A 63 10.23 8.72 1.79
CA GLY A 63 11.15 7.88 1.05
C GLY A 63 10.96 7.95 -0.48
N MET A 64 9.72 8.10 -0.95
CA MET A 64 9.43 8.33 -2.37
C MET A 64 10.03 9.64 -2.88
N LYS A 65 9.85 10.73 -2.14
CA LYS A 65 10.40 12.06 -2.47
C LYS A 65 11.93 12.03 -2.48
N GLU A 66 12.53 11.48 -1.44
CA GLU A 66 13.99 11.32 -1.31
C GLU A 66 14.59 10.53 -2.48
N GLU A 67 13.94 9.45 -2.93
CA GLU A 67 14.42 8.67 -4.08
C GLU A 67 14.36 9.49 -5.40
N HIS A 68 13.32 10.32 -5.59
CA HIS A 68 13.25 11.21 -6.75
C HIS A 68 14.35 12.28 -6.72
N ASP A 69 14.63 12.84 -5.55
CA ASP A 69 15.68 13.83 -5.37
C ASP A 69 17.06 13.20 -5.59
N ASN A 70 17.30 12.01 -5.02
CA ASN A 70 18.53 11.23 -5.23
C ASN A 70 18.76 10.89 -6.72
N LEU A 71 17.72 10.48 -7.46
CA LEU A 71 17.83 10.20 -8.90
C LEU A 71 18.24 11.45 -9.70
N LEU A 72 17.71 12.61 -9.34
CA LEU A 72 18.05 13.86 -10.01
C LEU A 72 19.45 14.32 -9.65
N GLU A 73 19.77 14.40 -8.36
CA GLU A 73 21.03 14.96 -7.88
C GLU A 73 22.23 14.07 -8.21
N GLN A 74 22.11 12.77 -7.95
CA GLN A 74 23.24 11.84 -8.06
C GLN A 74 23.38 11.24 -9.45
N ARG A 75 22.26 11.08 -10.19
CA ARG A 75 22.27 10.41 -11.50
C ARG A 75 21.87 11.31 -12.65
N GLN A 76 21.45 12.55 -12.39
CA GLN A 76 20.96 13.47 -13.42
C GLN A 76 19.81 12.88 -14.23
N LEU A 77 18.95 12.09 -13.57
CA LEU A 77 17.80 11.44 -14.19
C LEU A 77 16.50 11.97 -13.59
N LYS A 78 15.54 12.28 -14.44
CA LYS A 78 14.18 12.65 -14.07
C LYS A 78 13.26 11.47 -14.34
N VAL A 79 12.49 11.07 -13.33
CA VAL A 79 11.34 10.17 -13.55
C VAL A 79 10.27 10.94 -14.32
N VAL A 80 9.84 10.37 -15.45
CA VAL A 80 8.80 10.94 -16.31
C VAL A 80 7.49 10.20 -16.13
N ASN A 81 7.55 8.88 -15.99
CA ASN A 81 6.38 8.05 -15.78
C ASN A 81 6.79 6.73 -15.12
N ILE A 82 5.90 6.20 -14.30
CA ILE A 82 5.98 4.84 -13.78
C ILE A 82 4.66 4.16 -14.13
N SER A 83 4.74 2.97 -14.71
CA SER A 83 3.58 2.12 -14.94
C SER A 83 3.82 0.74 -14.36
N THR A 84 2.78 0.16 -13.78
CA THR A 84 2.86 -1.13 -13.10
C THR A 84 1.78 -2.05 -13.64
N ASP A 85 2.20 -3.19 -14.16
CA ASP A 85 1.32 -4.28 -14.56
C ASP A 85 1.37 -5.38 -13.50
N ILE A 86 0.23 -5.68 -12.88
CA ILE A 86 0.17 -6.66 -11.79
C ILE A 86 -0.25 -8.00 -12.36
N GLN A 87 0.65 -8.96 -12.29
CA GLN A 87 0.48 -10.31 -12.82
C GLN A 87 -0.22 -11.20 -11.79
N GLU A 88 0.20 -11.12 -10.53
CA GLU A 88 -0.39 -11.89 -9.43
C GLU A 88 -0.45 -11.04 -8.16
N ALA A 89 -1.51 -11.23 -7.37
CA ALA A 89 -1.58 -10.74 -6.01
C ALA A 89 -2.16 -11.82 -5.10
N SER A 90 -1.67 -11.92 -3.86
CA SER A 90 -2.20 -12.87 -2.88
C SER A 90 -2.06 -12.31 -1.47
N LEU A 91 -3.06 -12.60 -0.63
CA LEU A 91 -3.05 -12.23 0.77
C LEU A 91 -2.04 -13.07 1.56
N GLN A 92 -1.37 -12.43 2.50
CA GLN A 92 -0.83 -13.10 3.66
C GLN A 92 -1.75 -12.89 4.88
N LEU A 93 -1.34 -13.39 6.04
CA LEU A 93 -2.12 -13.31 7.27
C LEU A 93 -2.34 -11.84 7.69
N PRO A 94 -3.57 -11.47 8.05
CA PRO A 94 -3.85 -10.18 8.68
C PRO A 94 -3.26 -10.16 10.08
N CYS A 95 -2.85 -8.98 10.54
CA CYS A 95 -2.46 -8.76 11.93
C CYS A 95 -2.97 -7.41 12.43
N VAL A 96 -2.88 -7.21 13.74
CA VAL A 96 -3.37 -6.00 14.39
C VAL A 96 -2.19 -5.23 14.97
N TRP A 97 -2.09 -3.95 14.62
CA TRP A 97 -1.07 -3.05 15.12
C TRP A 97 -1.66 -2.01 16.06
N GLY A 98 -1.00 -1.76 17.18
CA GLY A 98 -1.37 -0.67 18.09
C GLY A 98 -0.76 0.67 17.68
N ARG A 99 -1.16 1.74 18.38
CA ARG A 99 -0.63 3.11 18.15
C ARG A 99 0.89 3.19 18.06
N ARG A 100 1.62 2.46 18.90
CA ARG A 100 3.09 2.48 18.90
C ARG A 100 3.66 2.03 17.56
N SER A 101 3.14 0.95 17.00
CA SER A 101 3.58 0.42 15.71
C SER A 101 3.21 1.36 14.56
N ILE A 102 2.00 1.93 14.56
CA ILE A 102 1.56 2.87 13.51
C ILE A 102 2.37 4.17 13.55
N LYS A 103 2.74 4.65 14.74
CA LYS A 103 3.52 5.88 14.92
C LYS A 103 4.86 5.87 14.16
N GLU A 104 5.47 4.70 13.99
CA GLU A 104 6.74 4.55 13.26
C GLU A 104 6.61 4.76 11.74
N TYR A 105 5.39 4.80 11.21
CA TYR A 105 5.09 5.00 9.80
C TYR A 105 4.26 6.28 9.55
N ASP A 106 3.36 6.60 10.48
CA ASP A 106 2.42 7.71 10.36
C ASP A 106 2.00 8.22 11.75
N GLU A 107 2.74 9.19 12.27
CA GLU A 107 2.51 9.76 13.61
C GLU A 107 1.17 10.49 13.71
N GLU A 108 0.73 11.14 12.64
CA GLU A 108 -0.53 11.87 12.59
C GLU A 108 -1.71 10.90 12.75
N ARG A 109 -1.76 9.84 11.93
CA ARG A 109 -2.78 8.79 12.07
C ARG A 109 -2.71 8.08 13.42
N ALA A 110 -1.50 7.85 13.95
CA ALA A 110 -1.33 7.24 15.27
C ALA A 110 -1.82 8.12 16.42
N ARG A 111 -1.87 9.44 16.25
CA ARG A 111 -2.32 10.42 17.25
C ARG A 111 -3.78 10.83 17.08
N ALA A 112 -4.37 10.61 15.90
CA ALA A 112 -5.76 10.96 15.59
C ALA A 112 -6.72 10.56 16.73
N PRO A 113 -7.67 11.45 17.11
CA PRO A 113 -8.70 11.14 18.10
C PRO A 113 -9.46 9.87 17.71
N LEU A 114 -9.80 9.04 18.71
CA LEU A 114 -10.66 7.89 18.46
C LEU A 114 -12.10 8.38 18.35
N ILE A 115 -12.79 7.91 17.30
CA ILE A 115 -14.25 8.03 17.22
C ILE A 115 -14.87 7.14 18.30
N SER A 116 -16.05 7.51 18.81
CA SER A 116 -16.79 6.69 19.78
C SER A 116 -16.97 5.26 19.27
N GLY A 117 -16.74 4.27 20.14
CA GLY A 117 -16.83 2.85 19.78
C GLY A 117 -15.57 2.27 19.11
N ALA A 118 -14.55 3.08 18.83
CA ALA A 118 -13.28 2.59 18.28
C ALA A 118 -12.26 2.20 19.37
N ALA A 119 -11.30 1.36 18.98
CA ALA A 119 -10.13 0.98 19.74
C ALA A 119 -8.86 1.46 19.02
N PRO A 120 -7.77 1.77 19.75
CA PRO A 120 -6.52 2.31 19.18
C PRO A 120 -5.66 1.23 18.49
N PHE A 121 -6.30 0.45 17.63
CA PHE A 121 -5.73 -0.63 16.85
C PHE A 121 -6.05 -0.44 15.38
N TRP A 122 -5.17 -0.90 14.51
CA TRP A 122 -5.34 -0.89 13.05
C TRP A 122 -5.20 -2.31 12.56
N ASN A 123 -6.08 -2.69 11.65
CA ASN A 123 -5.91 -3.94 10.92
C ASN A 123 -4.88 -3.72 9.83
N VAL A 124 -3.96 -4.66 9.70
CA VAL A 124 -2.85 -4.62 8.76
C VAL A 124 -2.87 -5.89 7.93
N ILE A 125 -2.88 -5.74 6.61
CA ILE A 125 -2.90 -6.84 5.66
C ILE A 125 -1.68 -6.72 4.76
N PHE A 126 -0.94 -7.82 4.64
CA PHE A 126 0.19 -7.94 3.74
C PHE A 126 -0.28 -8.59 2.44
N VAL A 127 0.07 -7.97 1.33
CA VAL A 127 -0.28 -8.43 -0.01
C VAL A 127 1.01 -8.71 -0.78
N ASN A 128 1.26 -9.98 -1.07
CA ASN A 128 2.31 -10.36 -2.01
C ASN A 128 1.87 -9.97 -3.42
N VAL A 129 2.69 -9.19 -4.12
CA VAL A 129 2.42 -8.76 -5.50
C VAL A 129 3.59 -9.17 -6.39
N ILE A 130 3.27 -9.83 -7.50
CA ILE A 130 4.18 -10.04 -8.63
C ILE A 130 3.74 -9.10 -9.73
N SER A 131 4.66 -8.24 -10.16
CA SER A 131 4.37 -7.18 -11.13
C SER A 131 5.52 -6.94 -12.09
N ARG A 132 5.19 -6.32 -13.22
CA ARG A 132 6.15 -5.73 -14.14
C ARG A 132 6.06 -4.21 -14.02
N VAL A 133 7.12 -3.60 -13.50
CA VAL A 133 7.23 -2.15 -13.36
C VAL A 133 8.03 -1.62 -14.53
N ARG A 134 7.50 -0.59 -15.21
CA ARG A 134 8.21 0.14 -16.26
C ARG A 134 8.39 1.58 -15.81
N VAL A 135 9.64 2.01 -15.71
CA VAL A 135 10.02 3.37 -15.34
C VAL A 135 10.59 4.04 -16.58
N ARG A 136 9.98 5.16 -16.97
CA ARG A 136 10.48 6.02 -18.03
C ARG A 136 11.28 7.15 -17.40
N LEU A 137 12.55 7.23 -17.77
CA LEU A 137 13.50 8.21 -17.28
C LEU A 137 13.91 9.15 -18.42
N ALA A 138 14.19 10.40 -18.07
CA ALA A 138 14.82 11.37 -18.96
C ALA A 138 16.15 11.81 -18.36
N ASP A 139 17.20 11.86 -19.17
CA ASP A 139 18.41 12.58 -18.80
C ASP A 139 18.10 14.07 -18.61
N ALA A 140 18.52 14.64 -17.48
CA ALA A 140 18.13 15.98 -17.06
C ALA A 140 18.68 17.09 -17.97
N HIS A 141 19.78 16.83 -18.67
CA HIS A 141 20.49 17.81 -19.51
C HIS A 141 20.12 17.68 -20.99
N SER A 142 20.18 16.45 -21.52
CA SER A 142 19.96 16.15 -22.93
C SER A 142 18.48 15.88 -23.26
N GLY A 143 17.64 15.64 -22.26
CA GLY A 143 16.26 15.19 -22.46
C GLY A 143 16.14 13.81 -23.09
N ARG A 144 17.26 13.09 -23.25
CA ARG A 144 17.28 11.76 -23.85
C ARG A 144 16.48 10.79 -22.97
N MET A 145 15.53 10.12 -23.60
CA MET A 145 14.65 9.19 -22.93
C MET A 145 15.28 7.79 -22.83
N ALA A 146 15.11 7.16 -21.68
CA ALA A 146 15.36 5.74 -21.46
C ALA A 146 14.13 5.11 -20.79
N THR A 147 13.88 3.84 -21.08
CA THR A 147 12.82 3.06 -20.40
C THR A 147 13.43 1.81 -19.81
N ASN A 148 13.29 1.67 -18.50
CA ASN A 148 13.71 0.49 -17.77
C ASN A 148 12.48 -0.30 -17.38
N ALA A 149 12.46 -1.59 -17.71
CA ALA A 149 11.38 -2.50 -17.35
C ALA A 149 11.94 -3.65 -16.52
N THR A 150 11.38 -3.85 -15.33
CA THR A 150 11.84 -4.86 -14.39
C THR A 150 10.65 -5.62 -13.81
N SER A 151 10.78 -6.95 -13.74
CA SER A 151 9.84 -7.77 -12.98
C SER A 151 10.20 -7.69 -11.49
N ARG A 152 9.21 -7.42 -10.65
CA ARG A 152 9.35 -7.26 -9.21
C ARG A 152 8.36 -8.17 -8.51
N GLN A 153 8.85 -8.80 -7.46
CA GLN A 153 8.03 -9.42 -6.43
C GLN A 153 8.30 -8.67 -5.13
N GLY A 154 7.24 -8.25 -4.45
CA GLY A 154 7.34 -7.52 -3.18
C GLY A 154 6.09 -7.69 -2.34
N VAL A 155 6.18 -7.24 -1.09
CA VAL A 155 5.05 -7.26 -0.15
C VAL A 155 4.57 -5.84 0.08
N PHE A 156 3.32 -5.57 -0.28
CA PHE A 156 2.66 -4.30 0.04
C PHE A 156 1.90 -4.45 1.34
N VAL A 157 2.05 -3.47 2.23
CA VAL A 157 1.41 -3.46 3.54
C VAL A 157 0.28 -2.44 3.51
N PHE A 158 -0.94 -2.88 3.78
CA PHE A 158 -2.11 -2.02 3.85
C PHE A 158 -2.63 -1.96 5.28
N ALA A 159 -3.06 -0.78 5.71
CA ALA A 159 -3.67 -0.60 7.02
C ALA A 159 -5.02 0.09 6.91
N ARG A 160 -5.91 -0.25 7.84
CA ARG A 160 -7.20 0.43 8.05
C ARG A 160 -7.52 0.48 9.53
N GLY A 161 -8.02 1.63 9.96
CA GLY A 161 -8.43 1.86 11.33
C GLY A 161 -8.46 3.35 11.68
N PRO A 162 -8.75 3.70 12.95
CA PRO A 162 -8.87 2.80 14.11
C PRO A 162 -9.99 1.76 13.98
N LEU A 163 -9.82 0.58 14.58
CA LEU A 163 -10.78 -0.54 14.50
C LEU A 163 -11.97 -0.36 15.44
N PRO A 164 -13.16 -0.88 15.10
CA PRO A 164 -14.29 -0.93 16.02
C PRO A 164 -13.99 -1.90 17.18
N ARG A 165 -14.59 -1.66 18.35
CA ARG A 165 -14.49 -2.55 19.53
C ARG A 165 -15.27 -3.85 19.39
N GLN A 166 -16.20 -3.89 18.45
CA GLN A 166 -17.05 -5.01 18.14
C GLN A 166 -16.99 -5.27 16.63
N VAL A 167 -17.41 -6.46 16.22
CA VAL A 167 -17.60 -6.76 14.80
C VAL A 167 -18.70 -5.85 14.25
N VAL A 168 -18.48 -5.28 13.07
CA VAL A 168 -19.43 -4.41 12.36
C VAL A 168 -19.62 -4.93 10.93
N PRO A 169 -20.71 -4.58 10.23
CA PRO A 169 -20.89 -4.97 8.83
C PRO A 169 -19.74 -4.50 7.93
N GLU A 170 -19.40 -3.21 8.02
CA GLU A 170 -18.36 -2.55 7.23
C GLU A 170 -17.52 -1.62 8.10
N VAL A 171 -16.20 -1.58 7.87
CA VAL A 171 -15.29 -0.61 8.50
C VAL A 171 -15.03 0.55 7.54
N HIS A 172 -15.66 1.70 7.82
CA HIS A 172 -15.66 2.87 6.94
C HIS A 172 -14.33 3.61 6.72
N PRO A 173 -13.38 3.70 7.67
CA PRO A 173 -12.09 4.31 7.38
C PRO A 173 -11.45 3.69 6.13
N PRO A 174 -10.89 4.47 5.19
CA PRO A 174 -10.32 3.90 3.99
C PRO A 174 -9.04 3.11 4.29
N TRP A 175 -8.75 2.15 3.43
CA TRP A 175 -7.44 1.50 3.40
C TRP A 175 -6.38 2.47 2.87
N TRP A 176 -5.19 2.40 3.45
CA TRP A 176 -4.01 3.13 2.98
C TRP A 176 -2.79 2.23 2.99
N MET A 177 -1.80 2.55 2.16
CA MET A 177 -0.58 1.78 2.00
C MET A 177 0.48 2.25 3.00
N VAL A 178 0.88 1.37 3.89
CA VAL A 178 1.88 1.66 4.93
C VAL A 178 3.29 1.71 4.33
N GLY A 179 3.58 0.77 3.44
CA GLY A 179 4.90 0.59 2.85
C GLY A 179 4.95 -0.58 1.86
N TRP A 180 6.10 -0.73 1.21
CA TRP A 180 6.49 -1.93 0.49
C TRP A 180 7.73 -2.55 1.15
N LEU A 181 7.81 -3.88 1.17
CA LEU A 181 8.95 -4.68 1.66
C LEU A 181 9.55 -5.50 0.52
#